data_AF-A0A7W2EH61-F1
#
_entry.id   AF-A0A7W2EH61-F1
#
_cell.length_a   1.000
_cell.length_b   1.000
_cell.length_c   1.000
_cell.angle_alpha   90.00
_cell.angle_beta   90.00
_cell.angle_gamma   90.00
#
_symmetry.space_group_name_H-M   'P 1'
#
loop_
_entity.id
_entity.type
_entity.pdbx_description
1 polymer ?
#
loop_
_entity_poly.entity_id
_entity_poly.type
_entity_poly.pdbx_seq_one_letter_code
_entity_poly.pdbx_strand_id
1 'polypeptide(L)'
;MSHQSAPQSRPLELVPNKSQSSAQVFNSTLLRRLQVTNRCIRWLRKNGVKALQVDVHAATPTVLVSERAAVWLRREAFRRGLRCFSDHTGGSLFIDDCALSWRSTKT
;
A
#
# COMPACT_ATOMS: atom_id res chain seq x y z
N MET A 1 38.56 2.93 64.51
CA MET A 1 37.13 2.78 64.17
C MET A 1 37.00 3.09 62.69
N SER A 2 36.78 2.06 61.86
CA SER A 2 36.82 2.15 60.40
C SER A 2 35.39 2.20 59.85
N HIS A 3 35.01 3.29 59.18
CA HIS A 3 33.75 3.36 58.46
C HIS A 3 33.96 2.90 57.02
N GLN A 4 33.38 1.75 56.66
CA GLN A 4 33.23 1.30 55.28
C GLN A 4 32.10 2.09 54.62
N SER A 5 32.42 2.86 53.59
CA SER A 5 31.43 3.51 52.73
C SER A 5 30.95 2.51 51.67
N ALA A 6 29.64 2.24 51.65
CA ALA A 6 29.00 1.42 50.63
C ALA A 6 29.05 2.12 49.24
N PRO A 7 29.18 1.38 48.13
CA PRO A 7 29.16 1.97 46.80
C PRO A 7 27.74 2.44 46.44
N GLN A 8 27.57 3.75 46.23
CA GLN A 8 26.33 4.34 45.76
C GLN A 8 26.01 3.82 44.34
N SER A 9 24.89 3.12 44.20
CA SER A 9 24.33 2.71 42.91
C SER A 9 23.94 3.95 42.12
N ARG A 10 24.63 4.22 41.01
CA ARG A 10 24.26 5.29 40.08
C ARG A 10 22.91 4.94 39.43
N PRO A 11 21.96 5.88 39.34
CA PRO A 11 20.76 5.66 38.56
C PRO A 11 21.14 5.46 37.09
N LEU A 12 20.54 4.46 36.44
CA LEU A 12 20.68 4.23 35.01
C LEU A 12 20.14 5.46 34.27
N GLU A 13 21.05 6.26 33.72
CA GLU A 13 20.69 7.38 32.85
C GLU A 13 20.15 6.80 31.54
N LEU A 14 18.84 6.94 31.32
CA LEU A 14 18.21 6.62 30.03
C LEU A 14 18.70 7.63 29.00
N VAL A 15 19.76 7.26 28.28
CA VAL A 15 20.22 7.98 27.10
C VAL A 15 19.07 7.94 26.08
N PRO A 16 18.50 9.10 25.67
CA PRO A 16 17.52 9.11 24.61
C PRO A 16 18.22 8.62 23.35
N ASN A 17 17.86 7.43 22.90
CA ASN A 17 18.34 6.93 21.63
C ASN A 17 17.80 7.88 20.56
N LYS A 18 18.67 8.74 20.01
CA LYS A 18 18.44 9.54 18.80
C LYS A 18 18.38 8.63 17.57
N SER A 19 17.54 7.62 17.64
CA SER A 19 16.98 6.97 16.48
C SER A 19 15.57 7.52 16.41
N GLN A 20 15.43 8.70 15.77
CA GLN A 20 14.13 9.20 15.34
C GLN A 20 13.49 8.08 14.50
N SER A 21 12.72 7.23 15.16
CA SER A 21 11.55 6.60 14.60
C SER A 21 10.73 7.76 14.07
N SER A 22 10.89 8.04 12.78
CA SER A 22 10.01 8.93 12.06
C SER A 22 8.65 8.26 12.08
N ALA A 23 7.88 8.57 13.12
CA ALA A 23 6.46 8.31 13.13
C ALA A 23 5.93 8.97 11.85
N GLN A 24 5.68 8.16 10.81
CA GLN A 24 5.07 8.65 9.59
C GLN A 24 3.73 9.22 10.01
N VAL A 25 3.63 10.55 10.01
CA VAL A 25 2.37 11.22 10.28
C VAL A 25 1.47 10.93 9.10
N PHE A 26 0.60 9.94 9.27
CA PHE A 26 -0.42 9.64 8.29
C PHE A 26 -1.41 10.81 8.28
N ASN A 27 -1.34 11.63 7.23
CA ASN A 27 -2.38 12.62 7.00
C ASN A 27 -3.68 11.92 6.54
N SER A 28 -4.81 12.61 6.69
CA SER A 28 -6.14 12.08 6.34
C SER A 28 -6.23 11.62 4.87
N THR A 29 -5.51 12.28 3.96
CA THR A 29 -5.42 11.90 2.54
C THR A 29 -4.79 10.52 2.37
N LEU A 30 -3.65 10.27 3.00
CA LEU A 30 -2.96 8.98 2.92
C LEU A 30 -3.78 7.86 3.56
N LEU A 31 -4.45 8.13 4.68
CA LEU A 31 -5.36 7.17 5.30
C LEU A 31 -6.52 6.79 4.38
N ARG A 32 -7.13 7.78 3.71
CA ARG A 32 -8.21 7.54 2.75
C ARG A 32 -7.73 6.70 1.57
N ARG A 33 -6.55 7.01 1.03
CA ARG A 33 -5.92 6.22 -0.06
C ARG A 33 -5.66 4.79 0.38
N LEU A 34 -5.11 4.57 1.58
CA LEU A 34 -4.90 3.23 2.13
C LEU A 34 -6.21 2.44 2.29
N GLN A 35 -7.27 3.08 2.78
CA GLN A 35 -8.59 2.44 2.92
C GLN A 35 -9.16 1.99 1.58
N VAL A 36 -9.12 2.87 0.58
CA VAL A 36 -9.55 2.60 -0.80
C VAL A 36 -8.75 1.46 -1.40
N THR A 37 -7.42 1.52 -1.33
CA THR A 37 -6.53 0.48 -1.82
C THR A 37 -6.78 -0.86 -1.15
N ASN A 38 -6.95 -0.89 0.17
CA ASN A 38 -7.22 -2.11 0.93
C ASN A 38 -8.57 -2.74 0.56
N ARG A 39 -9.58 -1.92 0.22
CA ARG A 39 -10.86 -2.41 -0.30
C ARG A 39 -10.66 -3.05 -1.68
N CYS A 40 -9.92 -2.39 -2.56
CA CYS A 40 -9.63 -2.86 -3.91
C CYS A 40 -8.84 -4.19 -3.89
N ILE A 41 -7.78 -4.29 -3.07
CA ILE A 41 -6.99 -5.52 -2.90
C ILE A 41 -7.85 -6.67 -2.36
N ARG A 42 -8.73 -6.41 -1.38
CA ARG A 42 -9.66 -7.44 -0.86
C ARG A 42 -10.60 -7.95 -1.94
N TRP A 43 -11.14 -7.04 -2.76
CA TRP A 43 -11.98 -7.40 -3.89
C TRP A 43 -11.23 -8.23 -4.94
N LEU A 44 -10.00 -7.86 -5.30
CA LEU A 44 -9.15 -8.64 -6.19
C LEU A 44 -8.90 -10.06 -5.65
N ARG A 45 -8.52 -10.17 -4.37
CA ARG A 45 -8.25 -11.47 -3.73
C ARG A 45 -9.47 -12.38 -3.71
N LYS A 46 -10.67 -11.83 -3.43
CA LYS A 46 -11.93 -12.59 -3.47
C LYS A 46 -12.21 -13.21 -4.85
N ASN A 47 -11.68 -12.60 -5.92
CA ASN A 47 -11.81 -13.07 -7.29
C ASN A 47 -10.56 -13.80 -7.82
N GLY A 48 -9.64 -14.21 -6.93
CA GLY A 48 -8.44 -14.95 -7.31
C GLY A 48 -7.38 -14.11 -8.04
N VAL A 49 -7.47 -12.78 -7.99
CA VAL A 49 -6.50 -11.88 -8.60
C VAL A 49 -5.47 -11.43 -7.55
N LYS A 50 -4.20 -11.62 -7.87
CA LYS A 50 -3.07 -11.17 -7.05
C LYS A 50 -2.63 -9.77 -7.47
N ALA A 51 -2.51 -8.86 -6.50
CA ALA A 51 -1.83 -7.59 -6.67
C ALA A 51 -0.31 -7.83 -6.77
N LEU A 52 0.31 -7.27 -7.80
CA LEU A 52 1.75 -7.35 -8.05
C LEU A 52 2.50 -6.19 -7.41
N GLN A 53 1.95 -4.99 -7.53
CA GLN A 53 2.51 -3.76 -6.97
C GLN A 53 1.37 -2.84 -6.53
N VAL A 54 1.63 -2.03 -5.51
CA VAL A 54 0.66 -1.08 -4.96
C VAL A 54 1.37 0.25 -4.77
N ASP A 55 0.79 1.33 -5.31
CA ASP A 55 1.21 2.70 -5.08
C ASP A 55 0.05 3.47 -4.43
N VAL A 56 0.26 3.95 -3.21
CA VAL A 56 -0.71 4.76 -2.46
C VAL A 56 -0.32 6.23 -2.37
N HIS A 57 0.86 6.59 -2.87
CA HIS A 57 1.40 7.94 -2.81
C HIS A 57 1.01 8.76 -4.05
N ALA A 58 0.77 8.09 -5.18
CA ALA A 58 0.15 8.71 -6.34
C ALA A 58 -1.18 9.41 -6.02
N ALA A 59 -1.52 10.43 -6.80
CA ALA A 59 -2.77 11.19 -6.64
C ALA A 59 -4.00 10.28 -6.63
N THR A 60 -3.99 9.28 -7.52
CA THR A 60 -4.90 8.13 -7.50
C THR A 60 -4.12 6.89 -7.07
N PRO A 61 -4.52 6.20 -6.00
CA PRO A 61 -3.86 4.95 -5.62
C PRO A 61 -3.99 3.91 -6.73
N THR A 62 -2.88 3.26 -7.06
CA THR A 62 -2.78 2.33 -8.18
C THR A 62 -2.39 0.95 -7.70
N VAL A 63 -3.06 -0.08 -8.21
CA VAL A 63 -2.70 -1.49 -7.99
C VAL A 63 -2.37 -2.11 -9.34
N LEU A 64 -1.13 -2.57 -9.48
CA LEU A 64 -0.69 -3.34 -10.64
C LEU A 64 -1.15 -4.78 -10.49
N VAL A 65 -1.74 -5.34 -11.54
CA VAL A 65 -2.09 -6.76 -11.65
C VAL A 65 -1.45 -7.37 -12.90
N SER A 66 -1.48 -8.70 -13.00
CA SER A 66 -0.97 -9.41 -14.17
C SER A 66 -1.83 -9.17 -15.42
N GLU A 67 -1.22 -9.32 -16.59
CA GLU A 67 -1.95 -9.29 -17.87
C GLU A 67 -3.05 -10.35 -17.93
N ARG A 68 -2.83 -11.53 -17.33
CA ARG A 68 -3.87 -12.57 -17.22
C ARG A 68 -5.11 -12.09 -16.45
N ALA A 69 -4.91 -11.30 -15.40
CA ALA A 69 -6.01 -10.70 -14.65
C ALA A 69 -6.72 -9.59 -15.44
N ALA A 70 -6.04 -8.94 -16.39
CA ALA A 70 -6.62 -7.90 -17.24
C ALA A 70 -7.82 -8.39 -18.05
N VAL A 71 -7.78 -9.62 -18.56
CA VAL A 71 -8.91 -10.22 -19.32
C VAL A 71 -10.16 -10.30 -18.45
N TRP A 72 -10.01 -10.75 -17.21
CA TRP A 72 -11.11 -10.81 -16.26
C TRP A 72 -11.59 -9.41 -15.87
N LEU A 73 -10.66 -8.50 -15.57
CA LEU A 73 -10.94 -7.11 -15.21
C LEU A 73 -11.72 -6.36 -16.30
N ARG A 74 -11.37 -6.54 -17.58
CA ARG A 74 -12.11 -5.96 -18.72
C ARG A 74 -13.56 -6.46 -18.78
N ARG A 75 -13.77 -7.77 -18.60
CA ARG A 75 -15.12 -8.36 -18.57
C ARG A 75 -15.93 -7.82 -17.40
N GLU A 76 -15.28 -7.70 -16.24
CA GLU A 76 -15.92 -7.20 -15.02
C GLU A 76 -16.24 -5.70 -15.13
N ALA A 77 -15.37 -4.91 -15.75
CA ALA A 77 -15.63 -3.52 -16.07
C ALA A 77 -16.85 -3.38 -16.98
N PHE A 78 -16.91 -4.16 -18.06
CA PHE A 78 -18.08 -4.19 -18.95
C PHE A 78 -19.36 -4.56 -18.19
N ARG A 79 -19.33 -5.61 -17.38
CA ARG A 79 -20.48 -6.07 -16.57
C ARG A 79 -21.01 -5.01 -15.62
N ARG A 80 -20.13 -4.15 -15.10
CA ARG A 80 -20.47 -3.07 -14.16
C ARG A 80 -20.67 -1.71 -14.81
N GLY A 81 -20.51 -1.60 -16.14
CA GLY A 81 -20.53 -0.30 -16.83
C GLY A 81 -19.35 0.62 -16.46
N LEU A 82 -18.23 0.06 -16.00
CA LEU A 82 -17.02 0.82 -15.66
C LEU A 82 -16.20 1.14 -16.91
N ARG A 83 -15.59 2.32 -16.92
CA ARG A 83 -14.63 2.69 -17.97
C ARG A 83 -13.32 1.93 -17.79
N CYS A 84 -12.90 1.28 -18.88
CA CYS A 84 -11.63 0.60 -19.00
C CYS A 84 -10.86 1.23 -20.15
N PHE A 85 -9.64 1.70 -19.90
CA PHE A 85 -8.74 2.25 -20.90
C PHE A 85 -7.66 1.21 -21.19
N SER A 86 -7.51 0.78 -22.44
CA SER A 86 -6.47 -0.18 -22.76
C SER A 86 -6.01 -0.09 -24.20
N ASP A 87 -4.73 -0.35 -24.40
CA ASP A 87 -4.08 -0.47 -25.70
C ASP A 87 -3.23 -1.75 -25.75
N HIS A 88 -2.29 -1.81 -26.71
CA HIS A 88 -1.36 -2.92 -26.91
C HIS A 88 -0.23 -2.98 -25.86
N THR A 89 0.00 -1.89 -25.13
CA THR A 89 1.03 -1.77 -24.09
C THR A 89 0.51 -2.06 -22.69
N GLY A 90 -0.81 -1.99 -22.47
CA GLY A 90 -1.43 -2.26 -21.20
C GLY A 90 -2.82 -1.67 -21.05
N GLY A 91 -3.18 -1.34 -19.82
CA GLY A 91 -4.43 -0.64 -19.56
C GLY A 91 -4.66 -0.38 -18.09
N SER A 92 -5.71 0.39 -17.83
CA SER A 92 -6.20 0.70 -16.51
C SER A 92 -7.72 0.77 -16.46
N LEU A 93 -8.27 0.52 -15.28
CA LEU A 93 -9.68 0.77 -14.98
C LEU A 93 -9.79 1.35 -13.57
N PHE A 94 -10.86 2.09 -13.31
CA PHE A 94 -11.09 2.73 -12.01
C PHE A 94 -12.20 2.01 -11.25
N ILE A 95 -11.93 1.65 -10.00
CA ILE A 95 -12.90 1.10 -9.04
C ILE A 95 -12.72 1.84 -7.72
N ASP A 96 -13.80 2.46 -7.22
CA ASP A 96 -13.86 3.09 -5.90
C ASP A 96 -12.66 4.04 -5.62
N ASP A 97 -12.33 4.93 -6.56
CA ASP A 97 -11.15 5.84 -6.49
C ASP A 97 -9.77 5.15 -6.52
N CYS A 98 -9.70 3.87 -6.89
CA CYS A 98 -8.47 3.12 -7.12
C CYS A 98 -8.30 2.76 -8.59
N ALA A 99 -7.11 3.02 -9.14
CA ALA A 99 -6.74 2.56 -10.47
C ALA A 99 -6.21 1.13 -10.40
N LEU A 100 -6.81 0.22 -11.15
CA LEU A 100 -6.26 -1.12 -11.41
C LEU A 100 -5.56 -1.09 -12.76
N SER A 101 -4.26 -1.34 -12.78
CA SER A 101 -3.43 -1.24 -13.97
C SER A 101 -2.75 -2.57 -14.31
N TRP A 102 -2.45 -2.77 -15.58
CA TRP A 102 -1.65 -3.90 -16.07
C TRP A 102 -0.77 -3.46 -17.23
N ARG A 103 0.34 -4.16 -17.44
CA ARG A 103 1.22 -3.97 -18.59
C ARG A 103 1.20 -5.24 -19.45
N SER A 104 1.20 -5.06 -20.76
CA SER A 104 1.40 -6.14 -21.72
C SER A 104 2.87 -6.58 -21.62
N THR A 105 3.10 -7.89 -21.50
CA THR A 105 4.47 -8.43 -21.58
C THR A 105 4.88 -8.79 -23.01
N LYS A 106 3.99 -8.56 -23.98
CA LYS A 106 4.28 -8.77 -25.41
C LYS A 106 4.94 -7.51 -25.97
N THR A 107 6.27 -7.47 -25.90
CA THR A 107 7.14 -6.69 -26.79
C THR A 107 7.80 -7.64 -27.77
#